data_AF-A0A9N9MWA5-F1
#
_entry.id   AF-A0A9N9MWA5-F1
#
_cell.length_a   1.000
_cell.length_b   1.000
_cell.length_c   1.000
_cell.angle_alpha   90.00
_cell.angle_beta   90.00
_cell.angle_gamma   90.00
#
_symmetry.space_group_name_H-M   'P 1'
#
loop_
_entity.id
_entity.type
_entity.pdbx_description
1 polymer ?
#
loop_
_entity_poly.entity_id
_entity_poly.type
_entity_poly.pdbx_seq_one_letter_code
_entity_poly.pdbx_strand_id
1 'polypeptide(L)'
;MDLNINKYLFSGDNQGVKFLRRFKQLLNPAQVFDLISTGPRLGLRLFRHFDPFRILVCSGDGSVGWVLSEIDKLDMHRQCQVAVLPLGTGNDLARVLGWGASCDSDAHLPQLLEKYERASVKMLDRWSVMAFERTIAVPKLSLTPGQPEGQLHIQIIQYEESLKGHLQNILQSDETSLIINSAKHGEALPAEAISSAHLFYDWRNS
;
A
#
# COMPACT_ATOMS: atom_id res chain seq x y z
N MET A 1 -0.59 -22.09 29.55
CA MET A 1 -1.31 -22.13 28.26
C MET A 1 -0.57 -21.18 27.35
N ASP A 2 0.38 -21.71 26.61
CA ASP A 2 1.29 -20.92 25.81
C ASP A 2 0.66 -20.75 24.43
N LEU A 3 -0.09 -19.65 24.27
CA LEU A 3 -0.66 -19.27 22.97
C LEU A 3 0.48 -19.01 21.99
N ASN A 4 0.51 -19.74 20.88
CA ASN A 4 1.61 -19.71 19.91
C ASN A 4 1.62 -18.43 19.05
N ILE A 5 0.64 -17.52 19.23
CA ILE A 5 0.68 -16.19 18.62
C ILE A 5 1.70 -15.32 19.34
N ASN A 6 2.94 -15.37 18.85
CA ASN A 6 4.00 -14.48 19.30
C ASN A 6 3.97 -13.13 18.57
N LYS A 7 3.08 -12.24 19.04
CA LYS A 7 3.15 -10.77 19.09
C LYS A 7 2.05 -9.99 18.36
N TYR A 8 1.82 -8.78 18.86
CA TYR A 8 0.64 -7.96 18.61
C TYR A 8 1.02 -6.50 18.46
N LEU A 9 0.36 -5.81 17.52
CA LEU A 9 0.90 -4.58 16.94
C LEU A 9 -0.24 -3.56 16.69
N PHE A 10 -0.20 -2.39 17.33
CA PHE A 10 -1.37 -1.53 17.56
C PHE A 10 -1.33 -0.17 16.89
N SER A 11 -2.50 0.35 16.52
CA SER A 11 -2.71 1.69 15.98
C SER A 11 -3.42 2.61 17.00
N GLY A 12 -3.14 3.92 16.92
CA GLY A 12 -3.44 4.89 17.96
C GLY A 12 -4.81 5.59 17.88
N ASP A 13 -5.90 4.88 17.59
CA ASP A 13 -7.26 5.42 17.79
C ASP A 13 -7.84 5.03 19.17
N ASN A 14 -8.97 5.63 19.56
CA ASN A 14 -9.60 5.37 20.86
C ASN A 14 -10.00 3.90 21.09
N GLN A 15 -10.28 3.13 20.03
CA GLN A 15 -10.55 1.70 20.14
C GLN A 15 -9.23 0.93 20.24
N GLY A 16 -8.23 1.27 19.44
CA GLY A 16 -6.86 0.75 19.51
C GLY A 16 -6.26 0.87 20.92
N VAL A 17 -6.48 1.99 21.62
CA VAL A 17 -6.07 2.18 23.02
C VAL A 17 -6.79 1.22 23.99
N LYS A 18 -8.10 0.98 23.82
CA LYS A 18 -8.83 -0.03 24.61
C LYS A 18 -8.27 -1.44 24.35
N PHE A 19 -8.10 -1.81 23.09
CA PHE A 19 -7.54 -3.11 22.69
C PHE A 19 -6.13 -3.29 23.26
N LEU A 20 -5.23 -2.31 23.09
CA LEU A 20 -3.87 -2.31 23.63
C LEU A 20 -3.88 -2.58 25.14
N ARG A 21 -4.76 -1.92 25.90
CA ARG A 21 -4.92 -2.17 27.35
C ARG A 21 -5.38 -3.60 27.63
N ARG A 22 -6.45 -4.08 26.97
CA ARG A 22 -7.00 -5.43 27.19
C ARG A 22 -5.98 -6.52 26.82
N PHE A 23 -5.22 -6.35 25.74
CA PHE A 23 -4.16 -7.29 25.35
C PHE A 23 -2.99 -7.29 26.34
N LYS A 24 -2.56 -6.14 26.89
CA LYS A 24 -1.56 -6.09 27.99
C LYS A 24 -2.03 -6.73 29.31
N GLN A 25 -3.32 -7.07 29.44
CA GLN A 25 -3.87 -7.80 30.58
C GLN A 25 -4.02 -9.31 30.32
N LEU A 26 -4.01 -9.75 29.05
CA LEU A 26 -4.19 -11.16 28.64
C LEU A 26 -2.89 -11.84 28.19
N LEU A 27 -1.87 -11.05 27.86
CA LEU A 27 -0.60 -11.47 27.27
C LEU A 27 0.58 -10.90 28.05
N ASN A 28 1.78 -11.42 27.83
CA ASN A 28 2.98 -10.79 28.37
C ASN A 28 3.13 -9.38 27.77
N PRO A 29 3.25 -8.29 28.56
CA PRO A 29 3.39 -6.94 28.02
C PRO A 29 4.54 -6.75 27.03
N ALA A 30 5.59 -7.58 27.09
CA ALA A 30 6.70 -7.60 26.13
C ALA A 30 6.35 -8.20 24.76
N GLN A 31 5.12 -8.68 24.55
CA GLN A 31 4.58 -9.14 23.26
C GLN A 31 3.69 -8.10 22.57
N VAL A 32 3.45 -6.92 23.20
CA VAL A 32 2.33 -6.02 22.85
C VAL A 32 2.84 -4.60 22.53
N PHE A 33 3.01 -4.30 21.23
CA PHE A 33 3.73 -3.13 20.73
C PHE A 33 2.83 -2.07 20.09
N ASP A 34 3.00 -0.81 20.48
CA ASP A 34 2.34 0.32 19.82
C ASP A 34 3.17 0.81 18.63
N LEU A 35 2.55 0.85 17.43
CA LEU A 35 3.19 1.35 16.21
C LEU A 35 3.50 2.85 16.31
N ILE A 36 2.63 3.63 16.96
CA ILE A 36 2.72 5.09 16.93
C ILE A 36 3.88 5.58 17.81
N SER A 37 4.09 5.00 19.00
CA SER A 37 5.20 5.36 19.88
C SER A 37 6.50 4.57 19.65
N THR A 38 6.44 3.31 19.22
CA THR A 38 7.65 2.43 19.10
C THR A 38 7.95 1.90 17.69
N GLY A 39 6.99 1.94 16.77
CA GLY A 39 7.13 1.40 15.42
C GLY A 39 7.28 -0.14 15.35
N PRO A 40 7.18 -0.72 14.15
CA PRO A 40 7.24 -2.18 13.96
C PRO A 40 8.66 -2.76 14.20
N ARG A 41 9.72 -1.98 13.92
CA ARG A 41 11.13 -2.43 13.92
C ARG A 41 11.57 -3.06 15.26
N LEU A 42 11.13 -2.52 16.39
CA LEU A 42 11.55 -3.00 17.72
C LEU A 42 10.97 -4.41 18.01
N GLY A 43 9.67 -4.59 17.79
CA GLY A 43 9.00 -5.88 18.01
C GLY A 43 9.55 -6.98 17.10
N LEU A 44 9.72 -6.67 15.81
CA LEU A 44 10.29 -7.59 14.82
C LEU A 44 11.71 -8.02 15.20
N ARG A 45 12.60 -7.07 15.54
CA ARG A 45 13.97 -7.39 15.96
C ARG A 45 14.06 -8.23 17.24
N LEU A 46 13.08 -8.12 18.15
CA LEU A 46 13.02 -8.92 19.37
C LEU A 46 12.48 -10.35 19.12
N PHE A 47 11.96 -10.65 17.92
CA PHE A 47 11.40 -11.96 17.56
C PHE A 47 12.01 -12.65 16.33
N ARG A 48 12.99 -12.03 15.65
CA ARG A 48 13.77 -12.56 14.52
C ARG A 48 14.51 -13.91 14.70
N HIS A 49 14.38 -14.54 15.86
CA HIS A 49 14.98 -15.82 16.22
C HIS A 49 13.93 -16.91 16.49
N PHE A 50 12.65 -16.58 16.33
CA PHE A 50 11.52 -17.50 16.40
C PHE A 50 11.06 -17.73 14.96
N ASP A 51 11.01 -18.98 14.52
CA ASP A 51 10.59 -19.32 13.15
C ASP A 51 9.74 -20.60 13.16
N PRO A 52 8.48 -20.57 12.68
CA PRO A 52 7.70 -19.39 12.30
C PRO A 52 7.18 -18.62 13.51
N PHE A 53 6.79 -17.35 13.32
CA PHE A 53 6.03 -16.60 14.34
C PHE A 53 4.87 -15.79 13.75
N ARG A 54 3.82 -15.59 14.55
CA ARG A 54 2.55 -14.97 14.14
C ARG A 54 2.39 -13.56 14.72
N ILE A 55 2.18 -12.59 13.85
CA ILE A 55 1.96 -11.18 14.17
C ILE A 55 0.50 -10.83 13.89
N LEU A 56 -0.22 -10.33 14.89
CA LEU A 56 -1.55 -9.74 14.71
C LEU A 56 -1.47 -8.20 14.69
N VAL A 57 -1.87 -7.59 13.58
CA VAL A 57 -1.90 -6.14 13.40
C VAL A 57 -3.32 -5.61 13.63
N CYS A 58 -3.47 -4.77 14.64
CA CYS A 58 -4.74 -4.23 15.12
C CYS A 58 -4.96 -2.82 14.56
N SER A 59 -5.29 -2.74 13.27
CA SER A 59 -5.44 -1.49 12.50
C SER A 59 -6.03 -1.77 11.10
N GLY A 60 -6.21 -0.70 10.33
CA GLY A 60 -6.48 -0.72 8.90
C GLY A 60 -5.22 -0.82 8.02
N ASP A 61 -5.45 -0.84 6.71
CA ASP A 61 -4.51 -1.33 5.68
C ASP A 61 -3.18 -0.55 5.64
N GLY A 62 -3.21 0.77 5.83
CA GLY A 62 -2.01 1.61 5.79
C GLY A 62 -0.98 1.24 6.87
N SER A 63 -1.45 0.93 8.08
CA SER A 63 -0.60 0.44 9.17
C SER A 63 -0.05 -0.95 8.85
N VAL A 64 -0.87 -1.86 8.33
CA VAL A 64 -0.42 -3.21 7.92
C VAL A 64 0.66 -3.09 6.83
N GLY A 65 0.48 -2.18 5.88
CA GLY A 65 1.47 -1.85 4.84
C GLY A 65 2.81 -1.36 5.42
N TRP A 66 2.81 -0.62 6.53
CA TRP A 66 4.04 -0.23 7.24
C TRP A 66 4.72 -1.43 7.90
N VAL A 67 3.96 -2.35 8.52
CA VAL A 67 4.51 -3.59 9.10
C VAL A 67 5.16 -4.47 8.03
N LEU A 68 4.46 -4.73 6.93
CA LEU A 68 4.97 -5.53 5.81
C LEU A 68 6.23 -4.90 5.23
N SER A 69 6.22 -3.59 4.98
CA SER A 69 7.38 -2.84 4.47
C SER A 69 8.55 -2.73 5.47
N GLU A 70 8.38 -3.21 6.70
CA GLU A 70 9.44 -3.33 7.71
C GLU A 70 9.93 -4.79 7.85
N ILE A 71 9.04 -5.78 7.69
CA ILE A 71 9.38 -7.19 7.51
C ILE A 71 10.28 -7.37 6.28
N ASP A 72 9.94 -6.72 5.16
CA ASP A 72 10.72 -6.71 3.92
C ASP A 72 12.15 -6.19 4.16
N LYS A 73 12.29 -5.07 4.90
CA LYS A 73 13.58 -4.43 5.22
C LYS A 73 14.47 -5.22 6.20
N LEU A 74 13.91 -6.24 6.83
CA LEU A 74 14.61 -7.12 7.77
C LEU A 74 14.81 -8.54 7.21
N ASP A 75 14.40 -8.77 5.95
CA ASP A 75 14.32 -10.07 5.28
C ASP A 75 13.58 -11.15 6.09
N MET A 76 12.49 -10.76 6.74
CA MET A 76 11.72 -11.64 7.63
C MET A 76 10.51 -12.31 6.92
N HIS A 77 10.48 -12.26 5.57
CA HIS A 77 9.31 -12.62 4.76
C HIS A 77 8.88 -14.09 4.84
N ARG A 78 9.77 -15.01 5.27
CA ARG A 78 9.47 -16.46 5.41
C ARG A 78 9.04 -16.86 6.82
N GLN A 79 9.54 -16.14 7.83
CA GLN A 79 9.33 -16.43 9.26
C GLN A 79 8.10 -15.71 9.83
N CYS A 80 7.73 -14.55 9.27
CA CYS A 80 6.58 -13.76 9.70
C CYS A 80 5.27 -14.23 9.05
N GLN A 81 4.31 -14.67 9.87
CA GLN A 81 2.92 -14.89 9.46
C GLN A 81 2.07 -13.72 9.96
N VAL A 82 1.53 -12.90 9.07
CA VAL A 82 0.78 -11.67 9.43
C VAL A 82 -0.73 -11.87 9.32
N ALA A 83 -1.45 -11.52 10.38
CA ALA A 83 -2.91 -11.46 10.43
C ALA A 83 -3.37 -10.02 10.74
N VAL A 84 -4.61 -9.69 10.36
CA VAL A 84 -5.18 -8.34 10.53
C VAL A 84 -6.44 -8.40 11.39
N LEU A 85 -6.45 -7.67 12.49
CA LEU A 85 -7.65 -7.35 13.26
C LEU A 85 -8.17 -5.97 12.80
N PRO A 86 -9.26 -5.91 12.02
CA PRO A 86 -9.71 -4.66 11.39
C PRO A 86 -10.22 -3.65 12.42
N LEU A 87 -9.45 -2.59 12.64
CA LEU A 87 -9.77 -1.46 13.52
C LEU A 87 -9.60 -0.14 12.77
N GLY A 88 -10.57 0.77 12.92
CA GLY A 88 -10.60 2.04 12.20
C GLY A 88 -11.19 1.91 10.79
N THR A 89 -10.77 2.79 9.88
CA THR A 89 -11.21 2.87 8.48
C THR A 89 -10.13 2.37 7.51
N GLY A 90 -10.55 1.85 6.34
CA GLY A 90 -9.66 1.15 5.41
C GLY A 90 -9.27 -0.23 5.96
N ASN A 91 -10.13 -1.23 5.75
CA ASN A 91 -9.97 -2.59 6.28
C ASN A 91 -10.08 -3.62 5.13
N ASP A 92 -9.66 -3.23 3.93
CA ASP A 92 -9.93 -3.95 2.70
C ASP A 92 -9.03 -5.19 2.54
N LEU A 93 -7.81 -5.16 3.07
CA LEU A 93 -6.98 -6.35 3.23
C LEU A 93 -7.62 -7.34 4.23
N ALA A 94 -8.25 -6.84 5.30
CA ALA A 94 -8.96 -7.69 6.26
C ALA A 94 -10.22 -8.34 5.65
N ARG A 95 -10.92 -7.64 4.76
CA ARG A 95 -12.04 -8.19 3.97
C ARG A 95 -11.56 -9.27 2.99
N VAL A 96 -10.55 -8.96 2.17
CA VAL A 96 -9.98 -9.88 1.15
C VAL A 96 -9.41 -11.15 1.77
N LEU A 97 -8.71 -11.06 2.91
CA LEU A 97 -8.15 -12.23 3.59
C LEU A 97 -9.22 -13.09 4.29
N GLY A 98 -10.39 -12.52 4.61
CA GLY A 98 -11.51 -13.19 5.29
C GLY A 98 -11.58 -12.97 6.81
N TRP A 99 -10.89 -11.95 7.34
CA TRP A 99 -10.92 -11.60 8.76
C TRP A 99 -12.20 -10.87 9.17
N GLY A 100 -12.73 -10.01 8.30
CA GLY A 100 -13.96 -9.25 8.50
C GLY A 100 -13.82 -7.77 8.10
N ALA A 101 -14.90 -6.99 8.26
CA ALA A 101 -14.93 -5.58 7.90
C ALA A 101 -14.56 -4.61 9.06
N SER A 102 -14.70 -5.08 10.30
CA SER A 102 -14.42 -4.36 11.56
C SER A 102 -14.40 -5.35 12.74
N CYS A 103 -13.89 -4.93 13.90
CA CYS A 103 -14.05 -5.62 15.18
C CYS A 103 -14.60 -4.69 16.25
N ASP A 104 -15.52 -5.20 17.08
CA ASP A 104 -16.08 -4.49 18.23
C ASP A 104 -15.05 -4.41 19.38
N SER A 105 -14.94 -3.24 20.02
CA SER A 105 -14.11 -3.02 21.22
C SER A 105 -14.43 -3.95 22.39
N ASP A 106 -15.67 -4.44 22.48
CA ASP A 106 -16.12 -5.32 23.58
C ASP A 106 -16.06 -6.81 23.21
N ALA A 107 -15.51 -7.16 22.02
CA ALA A 107 -15.31 -8.54 21.58
C ALA A 107 -14.56 -9.41 22.61
N HIS A 108 -14.88 -10.71 22.64
CA HIS A 108 -14.31 -11.66 23.58
C HIS A 108 -12.89 -12.09 23.16
N LEU A 109 -11.89 -11.33 23.60
CA LEU A 109 -10.50 -11.47 23.16
C LEU A 109 -9.89 -12.88 23.28
N PRO A 110 -10.08 -13.68 24.35
CA PRO A 110 -9.47 -15.01 24.43
C PRO A 110 -9.88 -15.93 23.27
N GLN A 111 -11.18 -15.94 22.94
CA GLN A 111 -11.74 -16.73 21.83
C GLN A 111 -11.35 -16.15 20.46
N LEU A 112 -11.24 -14.82 20.37
CA LEU A 112 -10.73 -14.15 19.17
C LEU A 112 -9.27 -14.55 18.91
N LEU A 113 -8.43 -14.60 19.94
CA LEU A 113 -7.04 -15.06 19.84
C LEU A 113 -6.96 -16.52 19.43
N GLU A 114 -7.75 -17.42 20.03
CA GLU A 114 -7.80 -18.83 19.63
C GLU A 114 -8.14 -19.02 18.14
N LYS A 115 -9.01 -18.15 17.57
CA LYS A 115 -9.29 -18.10 16.12
C LYS A 115 -8.07 -17.67 15.30
N TYR A 116 -7.33 -16.64 15.71
CA TYR A 116 -6.11 -16.20 15.02
C TYR A 116 -4.96 -17.22 15.14
N GLU A 117 -4.90 -17.98 16.23
CA GLU A 117 -3.87 -19.01 16.44
C GLU A 117 -4.06 -20.18 15.48
N ARG A 118 -5.31 -20.63 15.30
CA ARG A 118 -5.65 -21.79 14.45
C ARG A 118 -5.90 -21.45 12.97
N ALA A 119 -5.86 -20.18 12.59
CA ALA A 119 -6.11 -19.77 11.20
C ALA A 119 -5.04 -20.31 10.23
N SER A 120 -5.46 -20.69 9.03
CA SER A 120 -4.57 -21.04 7.93
C SER A 120 -3.81 -19.81 7.41
N VAL A 121 -2.62 -20.04 6.86
CA VAL A 121 -1.83 -19.00 6.18
C VAL A 121 -2.27 -18.94 4.72
N LYS A 122 -2.36 -17.73 4.16
CA LYS A 122 -2.49 -17.48 2.72
C LYS A 122 -1.29 -16.66 2.26
N MET A 123 -0.83 -16.88 1.04
CA MET A 123 0.14 -15.99 0.40
C MET A 123 -0.53 -14.64 0.07
N LEU A 124 0.26 -13.57 0.09
CA LEU A 124 -0.18 -12.21 -0.24
C LEU A 124 0.85 -11.60 -1.19
N ASP A 125 0.42 -11.29 -2.42
CA ASP A 125 1.28 -10.66 -3.40
C ASP A 125 1.64 -9.22 -2.99
N ARG A 126 2.91 -8.86 -3.17
CA ARG A 126 3.46 -7.54 -2.79
C ARG A 126 4.07 -6.89 -4.03
N TRP A 127 3.37 -5.89 -4.57
CA TRP A 127 3.85 -5.14 -5.73
C TRP A 127 4.70 -3.95 -5.28
N SER A 128 5.84 -3.74 -5.95
CA SER A 128 6.65 -2.53 -5.84
C SER A 128 6.41 -1.66 -7.07
N VAL A 129 6.03 -0.40 -6.86
CA VAL A 129 5.75 0.56 -7.93
C VAL A 129 6.73 1.72 -7.83
N MET A 130 7.53 1.93 -8.87
CA MET A 130 8.39 3.10 -9.01
C MET A 130 7.67 4.15 -9.85
N ALA A 131 7.47 5.33 -9.29
CA ALA A 131 6.92 6.48 -9.99
C ALA A 131 8.03 7.53 -10.19
N PHE A 132 8.11 8.08 -11.41
CA PHE A 132 9.00 9.17 -11.74
C PHE A 132 8.17 10.42 -11.98
N GLU A 133 8.29 11.43 -11.12
CA GLU A 133 7.72 12.74 -11.40
C GLU A 133 8.51 13.38 -12.54
N ARG A 134 7.82 13.72 -13.63
CA ARG A 134 8.42 14.47 -14.73
C ARG A 134 7.73 15.82 -14.86
N THR A 135 8.54 16.86 -14.86
CA THR A 135 8.10 18.21 -15.22
C THR A 135 7.76 18.20 -16.71
N ILE A 136 6.48 17.98 -17.04
CA ILE A 136 5.96 18.18 -18.40
C ILE A 136 6.36 19.60 -18.80
N ALA A 137 7.14 19.73 -19.86
CA ALA A 137 7.62 21.00 -20.36
C ALA A 137 6.47 21.74 -21.07
N VAL A 138 5.59 22.36 -20.27
CA VAL A 138 4.52 23.25 -20.75
C VAL A 138 5.15 24.23 -21.74
N PRO A 139 4.65 24.32 -23.00
CA PRO A 139 5.21 25.22 -23.99
C PRO A 139 5.28 26.63 -23.44
N LYS A 140 6.51 27.15 -23.30
CA LYS A 140 6.75 28.45 -22.68
C LYS A 140 6.24 29.53 -23.62
N LEU A 141 5.00 29.97 -23.43
CA LEU A 141 4.34 31.08 -24.13
C LEU A 141 5.13 32.37 -23.91
N SER A 142 6.16 32.56 -24.72
CA SER A 142 7.17 33.59 -24.52
C SER A 142 6.75 34.89 -25.17
N LEU A 143 6.24 35.82 -24.35
CA LEU A 143 6.12 37.22 -24.73
C LEU A 143 7.50 37.79 -25.07
N THR A 144 7.82 37.88 -26.35
CA THR A 144 8.91 38.73 -26.84
C THR A 144 8.38 40.17 -26.96
N PRO A 145 9.01 41.16 -26.28
CA PRO A 145 8.57 42.54 -26.38
C PRO A 145 8.59 43.05 -27.83
N GLY A 146 7.47 43.60 -28.30
CA GLY A 146 7.31 44.13 -29.66
C GLY A 146 6.52 43.26 -30.64
N GLN A 147 5.96 42.12 -30.22
CA GLN A 147 4.98 41.38 -31.03
C GLN A 147 3.61 42.10 -31.11
N PRO A 148 2.89 42.01 -32.24
CA PRO A 148 1.58 42.63 -32.41
C PRO A 148 0.51 41.97 -31.53
N GLU A 149 -0.43 42.79 -31.04
CA GLU A 149 -1.55 42.34 -30.22
C GLU A 149 -2.35 41.24 -30.92
N GLY A 150 -2.55 40.12 -30.23
CA GLY A 150 -3.25 38.93 -30.75
C GLY A 150 -2.40 37.68 -30.96
N GLN A 151 -1.06 37.78 -31.09
CA GLN A 151 -0.23 36.58 -31.34
C GLN A 151 -0.29 35.53 -30.21
N LEU A 152 -0.36 35.94 -28.94
CA LEU A 152 -0.62 35.01 -27.82
C LEU A 152 -1.94 34.26 -27.97
N HIS A 153 -3.01 34.95 -28.40
CA HIS A 153 -4.34 34.35 -28.52
C HIS A 153 -4.34 33.28 -29.62
N ILE A 154 -3.66 33.55 -30.74
CA ILE A 154 -3.45 32.58 -31.82
C ILE A 154 -2.66 31.35 -31.33
N GLN A 155 -1.59 31.54 -30.54
CA GLN A 155 -0.81 30.43 -29.97
C GLN A 155 -1.65 29.57 -29.01
N ILE A 156 -2.49 30.18 -28.18
CA ILE A 156 -3.39 29.46 -27.26
C ILE A 156 -4.41 28.63 -28.06
N ILE A 157 -5.08 29.21 -29.04
CA ILE A 157 -6.07 28.49 -29.88
C ILE A 157 -5.42 27.33 -30.64
N GLN A 158 -4.22 27.52 -31.17
CA GLN A 158 -3.47 26.46 -31.86
C GLN A 158 -3.08 25.30 -30.92
N TYR A 159 -2.75 25.60 -29.66
CA TYR A 159 -2.46 24.60 -28.65
C TYR A 159 -3.73 23.85 -28.19
N GLU A 160 -4.85 24.56 -28.00
CA GLU A 160 -6.14 23.97 -27.63
C GLU A 160 -6.67 23.00 -28.70
N GLU A 161 -6.68 23.38 -29.98
CA GLU A 161 -7.09 22.48 -31.07
C GLU A 161 -6.12 21.28 -31.23
N SER A 162 -4.82 21.46 -30.97
CA SER A 162 -3.85 20.36 -30.96
C SER A 162 -4.10 19.36 -29.82
N LEU A 163 -4.32 19.84 -28.58
CA LEU A 163 -4.68 18.99 -27.45
C LEU A 163 -5.99 18.23 -27.70
N LYS A 164 -7.01 18.93 -28.22
CA LYS A 164 -8.32 18.38 -28.58
C LYS A 164 -8.20 17.28 -29.63
N GLY A 165 -7.36 17.47 -30.66
CA GLY A 165 -7.05 16.44 -31.65
C GLY A 165 -6.39 15.19 -31.04
N HIS A 166 -5.38 15.37 -30.17
CA HIS A 166 -4.73 14.24 -29.48
C HIS A 166 -5.69 13.49 -28.56
N LEU A 167 -6.52 14.21 -27.79
CA LEU A 167 -7.55 13.61 -26.92
C LEU A 167 -8.60 12.85 -27.75
N GLN A 168 -9.03 13.40 -28.88
CA GLN A 168 -9.98 12.72 -29.77
C GLN A 168 -9.38 11.43 -30.35
N ASN A 169 -8.12 11.45 -30.80
CA ASN A 169 -7.42 10.25 -31.25
C ASN A 169 -7.31 9.17 -30.15
N ILE A 170 -7.04 9.56 -28.90
CA ILE A 170 -6.93 8.63 -27.77
C ILE A 170 -8.29 8.02 -27.40
N LEU A 171 -9.39 8.76 -27.58
CA LEU A 171 -10.75 8.34 -27.17
C LEU A 171 -11.59 7.70 -28.28
N GLN A 172 -11.22 7.87 -29.56
CA GLN A 172 -12.04 7.49 -30.72
C GLN A 172 -11.30 6.68 -31.79
N SER A 173 -9.99 6.45 -31.66
CA SER A 173 -9.24 5.60 -32.60
C SER A 173 -9.11 4.18 -32.07
N ASP A 174 -9.37 3.19 -32.93
CA ASP A 174 -9.02 1.79 -32.68
C ASP A 174 -7.54 1.49 -33.01
N GLU A 175 -6.82 2.41 -33.66
CA GLU A 175 -5.41 2.23 -34.00
C GLU A 175 -4.49 2.53 -32.82
N THR A 176 -3.96 1.47 -32.20
CA THR A 176 -2.98 1.56 -31.10
C THR A 176 -1.75 2.41 -31.45
N SER A 177 -1.33 2.44 -32.72
CA SER A 177 -0.30 3.35 -33.26
C SER A 177 -0.65 4.83 -33.04
N LEU A 178 -1.88 5.24 -33.37
CA LEU A 178 -2.34 6.62 -33.29
C LEU A 178 -2.61 7.05 -31.84
N ILE A 179 -3.18 6.16 -31.02
CA ILE A 179 -3.33 6.38 -29.57
C ILE A 179 -1.95 6.63 -28.94
N ILE A 180 -0.99 5.74 -29.18
CA ILE A 180 0.36 5.81 -28.62
C ILE A 180 1.09 7.08 -29.09
N ASN A 181 0.99 7.46 -30.37
CA ASN A 181 1.66 8.65 -30.89
C ASN A 181 1.02 9.95 -30.41
N SER A 182 -0.30 9.96 -30.18
CA SER A 182 -1.02 11.11 -29.60
C SER A 182 -0.69 11.28 -28.11
N ALA A 183 -0.53 10.18 -27.37
CA ALA A 183 -0.04 10.21 -25.99
C ALA A 183 1.45 10.62 -25.90
N LYS A 184 2.28 10.23 -26.87
CA LYS A 184 3.71 10.58 -26.94
C LYS A 184 4.02 12.04 -27.27
N HIS A 185 3.06 12.81 -27.80
CA HIS A 185 3.28 14.26 -27.99
C HIS A 185 3.50 15.03 -26.68
N GLY A 186 3.32 14.35 -25.54
CA GLY A 186 3.72 14.83 -24.23
C GLY A 186 5.04 14.29 -23.66
N GLU A 187 5.87 13.43 -24.32
CA GLU A 187 7.24 13.10 -23.87
C GLU A 187 8.04 12.06 -24.69
N ALA A 188 9.39 12.17 -24.64
CA ALA A 188 10.33 11.09 -24.98
C ALA A 188 10.79 10.33 -23.70
N LEU A 189 11.00 9.01 -23.79
CA LEU A 189 11.40 8.15 -22.64
C LEU A 189 12.86 7.66 -22.76
N PRO A 190 13.67 7.74 -21.69
CA PRO A 190 14.89 6.93 -21.56
C PRO A 190 14.53 5.44 -21.38
N ALA A 191 15.34 4.54 -21.93
CA ALA A 191 14.99 3.12 -22.07
C ALA A 191 15.14 2.25 -20.80
N GLU A 192 15.48 2.84 -19.65
CA GLU A 192 15.93 2.10 -18.44
C GLU A 192 14.89 2.02 -17.31
N ALA A 193 13.69 2.58 -17.50
CA ALA A 193 12.68 2.72 -16.44
C ALA A 193 11.99 1.40 -15.99
N ILE A 194 12.29 0.25 -16.61
CA ILE A 194 11.69 -1.05 -16.28
C ILE A 194 12.78 -2.03 -15.82
N SER A 195 12.99 -2.09 -14.51
CA SER A 195 13.76 -3.17 -13.88
C SER A 195 12.85 -4.05 -13.02
N SER A 196 12.68 -5.29 -13.50
CA SER A 196 12.53 -6.50 -12.68
C SER A 196 11.36 -6.58 -11.69
N ALA A 197 10.17 -6.89 -12.21
CA ALA A 197 9.08 -7.48 -11.42
C ALA A 197 9.40 -8.93 -11.03
N HIS A 198 10.27 -9.14 -10.04
CA HIS A 198 10.54 -10.46 -9.48
C HIS A 198 9.47 -10.87 -8.46
N LEU A 199 8.50 -11.67 -8.91
CA LEU A 199 8.06 -12.95 -8.31
C LEU A 199 6.71 -13.38 -8.91
N PHE A 200 6.76 -14.35 -9.84
CA PHE A 200 5.62 -15.26 -10.08
C PHE A 200 5.76 -16.47 -9.15
N TYR A 201 4.66 -17.06 -8.67
CA TYR A 201 4.26 -18.43 -9.06
C TYR A 201 2.92 -18.89 -8.47
N ASP A 202 2.09 -19.45 -9.37
CA ASP A 202 1.00 -20.43 -9.17
C ASP A 202 -0.11 -20.14 -8.12
N TRP A 203 -1.22 -19.57 -8.60
CA TRP A 203 -2.52 -19.64 -7.90
C TRP A 203 -3.05 -21.08 -7.96
N ARG A 204 -3.06 -21.78 -6.83
CA ARG A 204 -3.90 -22.99 -6.64
C ARG A 204 -4.83 -22.83 -5.46
N ASN A 205 -6.13 -22.84 -5.77
CA ASN A 205 -7.18 -23.04 -4.78
C ASN A 205 -7.08 -24.46 -4.18
N SER A 206 -7.20 -24.56 -2.87
CA SER A 206 -7.62 -25.74 -2.10
C SER A 206 -8.19 -25.27 -0.76
#